data_AF-A0A9E1QQ02-F1
#
_entry.id   AF-A0A9E1QQ02-F1
#
_cell.length_a   1.000
_cell.length_b   1.000
_cell.length_c   1.000
_cell.angle_alpha   90.00
_cell.angle_beta   90.00
_cell.angle_gamma   90.00
#
_symmetry.space_group_name_H-M   'P 1'
#
loop_
_entity.id
_entity.type
_entity.pdbx_description
1 polymer ?
#
loop_
_entity_poly.entity_id
_entity_poly.type
_entity_poly.pdbx_seq_one_letter_code
_entity_poly.pdbx_strand_id
1 'polypeptide(L)'
;MPKLSQWAENNIPEGLTVFSMDLCESNRKHLRTSNMIERLNQTVKQRTKVAKIFANEESCLRLVSAIVMGVSEQWVGGRMYLRVK
;
A
#
# COMPACT_ATOMS: atom_id res chain seq x y z
N MET A 1 20.33 -23.66 0.84
CA MET A 1 19.99 -22.46 1.62
C MET A 1 18.55 -22.55 2.13
N PRO A 2 18.21 -21.98 3.29
CA PRO A 2 16.82 -21.86 3.74
C PRO A 2 15.98 -21.11 2.70
N LYS A 3 14.68 -21.45 2.59
CA LYS A 3 13.75 -20.82 1.62
C LYS A 3 13.72 -19.29 1.73
N LEU A 4 13.80 -18.76 2.95
CA LEU A 4 13.83 -17.30 3.19
C LEU A 4 15.10 -16.66 2.61
N SER A 5 16.27 -17.27 2.81
CA SER A 5 17.54 -16.76 2.29
C SER A 5 17.53 -16.72 0.76
N GLN A 6 17.04 -17.79 0.12
CA GLN A 6 16.91 -17.85 -1.33
C GLN A 6 15.92 -16.81 -1.88
N TRP A 7 14.79 -16.60 -1.22
CA TRP A 7 13.85 -15.55 -1.58
C TRP A 7 14.50 -14.16 -1.43
N ALA A 8 15.19 -13.92 -0.31
CA ALA A 8 15.82 -12.64 -0.02
C ALA A 8 16.87 -12.28 -1.07
N GLU A 9 17.74 -13.20 -1.46
CA GLU A 9 18.74 -12.98 -2.53
C GLU A 9 18.11 -12.51 -3.84
N ASN A 10 16.96 -13.09 -4.21
CA ASN A 10 16.27 -12.77 -5.45
C ASN A 10 15.50 -11.44 -5.39
N ASN A 11 14.98 -11.04 -4.21
CA ASN A 11 14.01 -9.94 -4.08
C ASN A 11 14.60 -8.68 -3.43
N ILE A 12 15.67 -8.79 -2.63
CA ILE A 12 16.31 -7.64 -1.98
C ILE A 12 16.78 -6.58 -2.99
N PRO A 13 17.41 -6.92 -4.12
CA PRO A 13 17.85 -5.92 -5.09
C PRO A 13 16.70 -5.02 -5.55
N GLU A 14 15.55 -5.60 -5.86
CA GLU A 14 14.34 -4.85 -6.24
C GLU A 14 13.75 -4.08 -5.05
N GLY A 15 13.62 -4.73 -3.88
CA GLY A 15 13.04 -4.13 -2.67
C GLY A 15 13.84 -2.95 -2.10
N LEU A 16 15.14 -2.87 -2.38
CA LEU A 16 16.02 -1.79 -1.92
C LEU A 16 16.32 -0.74 -2.99
N THR A 17 15.66 -0.79 -4.16
CA THR A 17 15.86 0.20 -5.25
C THR A 17 15.66 1.65 -4.78
N VAL A 18 14.81 1.88 -3.78
CA VAL A 18 14.59 3.22 -3.20
C VAL A 18 15.88 3.89 -2.68
N PHE A 19 16.91 3.11 -2.32
CA PHE A 19 18.19 3.61 -1.83
C PHE A 19 19.16 3.97 -2.96
N SER A 20 18.99 3.43 -4.17
CA SER A 20 19.79 3.76 -5.35
C SER A 20 19.21 4.92 -6.17
N MET A 21 17.98 5.34 -5.89
CA MET A 21 17.33 6.48 -6.54
C MET A 21 17.78 7.83 -5.94
N ASP A 22 17.97 8.84 -6.80
CA ASP A 22 18.29 10.23 -6.39
C ASP A 22 17.03 10.99 -5.90
N LEU A 23 16.44 10.48 -4.82
CA LEU A 23 15.29 11.06 -4.14
C LEU A 23 15.72 12.03 -3.04
N CYS A 24 14.94 13.09 -2.82
CA CYS A 24 15.11 13.92 -1.62
C CYS A 24 14.80 13.10 -0.35
N GLU A 25 15.41 13.48 0.77
CA GLU A 25 15.29 12.75 2.05
C GLU A 25 13.83 12.53 2.50
N SER A 26 12.94 13.49 2.25
CA SER A 26 11.52 13.34 2.57
C SER A 26 10.85 12.23 1.75
N ASN A 27 11.13 12.17 0.45
CA ASN A 27 10.51 11.16 -0.42
C ASN A 27 11.03 9.77 -0.09
N ARG A 28 12.35 9.63 0.16
CA ARG A 28 12.95 8.34 0.57
C ARG A 28 12.32 7.83 1.87
N LYS A 29 12.06 8.69 2.86
CA LYS A 29 11.40 8.31 4.12
C LYS A 29 10.00 7.76 3.91
N HIS A 30 9.24 8.31 2.96
CA HIS A 30 7.89 7.82 2.64
C HIS A 30 7.93 6.51 1.85
N LEU A 31 8.78 6.43 0.81
CA LEU A 31 8.84 5.30 -0.11
C LEU A 31 9.53 4.05 0.46
N ARG A 32 10.42 4.18 1.46
CA ARG A 32 11.10 3.03 2.08
C ARG A 32 10.19 2.15 2.96
N THR A 33 8.94 2.54 3.18
CA THR A 33 8.01 1.85 4.09
C THR A 33 6.71 1.50 3.40
N SER A 34 6.10 0.40 3.81
CA SER A 34 4.75 -0.04 3.39
C SER A 34 3.62 0.57 4.24
N ASN A 35 3.91 1.51 5.14
CA ASN A 35 2.95 2.05 6.11
C ASN A 35 1.62 2.54 5.48
N MET A 36 1.71 3.20 4.33
CA MET A 36 0.55 3.76 3.65
C MET A 36 -0.37 2.66 3.08
N ILE A 37 0.21 1.66 2.42
CA ILE A 37 -0.57 0.53 1.87
C ILE A 37 -1.07 -0.39 2.99
N GLU A 38 -0.30 -0.59 4.05
CA GLU A 38 -0.74 -1.37 5.23
C GLU A 38 -1.94 -0.73 5.93
N ARG A 39 -1.95 0.60 6.09
CA ARG A 39 -3.09 1.34 6.64
C ARG A 39 -4.35 1.21 5.77
N LEU A 40 -4.19 1.29 4.45
CA LEU A 40 -5.29 1.08 3.51
C LEU A 40 -5.84 -0.36 3.63
N ASN A 41 -4.95 -1.34 3.59
CA ASN A 41 -5.31 -2.76 3.72
C ASN A 41 -5.97 -3.08 5.07
N GLN A 42 -5.52 -2.44 6.16
CA GLN A 42 -6.16 -2.58 7.47
C GLN A 42 -7.59 -2.03 7.46
N THR A 43 -7.81 -0.88 6.80
CA THR A 43 -9.14 -0.28 6.65
C THR A 43 -10.07 -1.20 5.85
N VAL A 44 -9.59 -1.71 4.71
CA VAL A 44 -10.32 -2.68 3.89
C VAL A 44 -10.69 -3.91 4.74
N LYS A 45 -9.71 -4.50 5.44
CA LYS A 45 -9.91 -5.67 6.32
C LYS A 45 -10.92 -5.41 7.44
N GLN A 46 -10.89 -4.24 8.06
CA GLN A 46 -11.85 -3.89 9.12
C GLN A 46 -13.28 -3.75 8.57
N ARG A 47 -13.46 -3.09 7.43
CA ARG A 47 -14.77 -2.85 6.82
C ARG A 47 -15.38 -4.12 6.24
N THR A 48 -14.58 -4.98 5.61
CA THR A 48 -15.05 -6.28 5.11
C THR A 48 -15.37 -7.25 6.25
N LYS A 49 -14.65 -7.17 7.38
CA LYS A 49 -14.94 -7.97 8.57
C LYS A 49 -16.33 -7.71 9.17
N VAL A 50 -16.86 -6.48 9.03
CA VAL A 50 -18.22 -6.15 9.50
C VAL A 50 -19.29 -6.91 8.71
N ALA A 51 -19.11 -7.06 7.39
CA ALA A 51 -20.05 -7.78 6.54
C ALA A 51 -20.08 -9.29 6.83
N LYS A 52 -18.97 -9.87 7.32
CA LYS A 52 -18.73 -11.31 7.62
C LYS A 52 -18.85 -12.25 6.40
N ILE A 53 -19.91 -12.16 5.61
CA ILE A 53 -20.20 -12.97 4.42
C ILE A 53 -20.76 -12.04 3.35
N PHE A 54 -20.35 -12.24 2.09
CA PHE A 54 -20.91 -11.53 0.94
C PHE A 54 -21.78 -12.48 0.11
N ALA A 55 -22.86 -11.96 -0.47
CA ALA A 55 -23.77 -12.74 -1.32
C ALA A 55 -23.11 -13.17 -2.64
N ASN A 56 -22.17 -12.37 -3.16
CA ASN A 56 -21.39 -12.65 -4.36
C ASN A 56 -20.11 -11.79 -4.38
N GLU A 57 -19.21 -12.08 -5.33
CA GLU A 57 -17.96 -11.37 -5.51
C GLU A 57 -18.17 -9.88 -5.85
N GLU A 58 -19.14 -9.56 -6.70
CA GLU A 58 -19.46 -8.18 -7.09
C GLU A 58 -19.82 -7.30 -5.89
N SER A 59 -20.52 -7.85 -4.91
CA SER A 59 -20.89 -7.13 -3.68
C SER A 59 -19.68 -6.84 -2.81
N CYS A 60 -18.71 -7.77 -2.75
CA CYS A 60 -17.43 -7.53 -2.08
C CYS A 60 -16.64 -6.44 -2.83
N LEU A 61 -16.54 -6.56 -4.15
CA LEU A 61 -15.83 -5.61 -5.00
C LEU A 61 -16.39 -4.20 -4.85
N ARG A 62 -17.72 -4.03 -4.88
CA ARG A 62 -18.38 -2.73 -4.65
C ARG A 62 -17.97 -2.08 -3.32
N LEU A 63 -17.93 -2.85 -2.23
CA LEU A 63 -17.53 -2.33 -0.93
C LEU A 63 -16.06 -1.90 -0.93
N VAL A 64 -15.17 -2.75 -1.43
CA VAL A 64 -13.72 -2.47 -1.48
C VAL A 64 -13.44 -1.26 -2.36
N SER A 65 -14.05 -1.19 -3.55
CA SER A 65 -13.94 -0.05 -4.45
C SER A 65 -14.42 1.24 -3.79
N ALA A 66 -15.58 1.24 -3.12
CA ALA A 66 -16.08 2.42 -2.42
C ALA A 66 -15.11 2.92 -1.33
N ILE A 67 -14.46 2.00 -0.59
CA ILE A 67 -13.45 2.36 0.43
C ILE A 67 -12.23 3.01 -0.23
N VAL A 68 -11.69 2.39 -1.28
CA VAL A 68 -10.49 2.88 -1.97
C VAL A 68 -10.77 4.22 -2.66
N MET A 69 -11.95 4.41 -3.25
CA MET A 69 -12.38 5.67 -3.83
C MET A 69 -12.41 6.79 -2.78
N GLY A 70 -13.02 6.54 -1.60
CA GLY A 70 -13.04 7.53 -0.53
C GLY A 70 -11.65 7.92 -0.02
N VAL A 71 -10.71 6.96 0.04
CA VAL A 71 -9.30 7.25 0.39
C VAL A 71 -8.61 8.05 -0.72
N SER A 72 -8.87 7.71 -1.98
CA SER A 72 -8.32 8.42 -3.14
C SER A 72 -8.76 9.89 -3.15
N GLU A 73 -10.04 10.17 -2.94
CA GLU A 73 -10.58 11.54 -2.85
C GLU A 73 -9.87 12.35 -1.74
N GLN A 74 -9.63 11.74 -0.58
CA GLN A 74 -8.90 12.39 0.51
C GLN A 74 -7.44 12.69 0.16
N TRP A 75 -6.77 11.83 -0.61
CA TRP A 75 -5.39 12.05 -1.03
C TRP A 75 -5.28 13.12 -2.10
N VAL A 76 -6.23 13.17 -3.04
CA VAL A 76 -6.30 14.19 -4.08
C VAL A 76 -6.50 15.58 -3.47
N GLY A 77 -7.40 15.71 -2.48
CA GLY A 77 -7.62 16.97 -1.76
C GLY A 77 -6.64 17.24 -0.61
N GLY A 78 -5.72 16.32 -0.34
CA GLY A 78 -4.86 16.32 0.84
C GLY A 78 -3.53 17.05 0.67
N ARG A 79 -2.66 16.91 1.67
CA ARG A 79 -1.27 17.40 1.56
C ARG A 79 -0.48 16.53 0.59
N MET A 80 0.40 17.17 -0.19
CA MET A 80 1.32 16.50 -1.09
C MET A 80 2.18 15.47 -0.35
N TYR A 81 2.06 14.19 -0.74
CA TYR A 81 2.75 13.07 -0.09
C TYR A 81 4.20 12.90 -0.58
N LEU A 82 4.45 13.11 -1.87
CA LEU A 82 5.79 13.09 -2.48
C LEU A 82 6.06 14.45 -3.10
N ARG A 83 7.20 15.06 -2.76
CA ARG A 83 7.62 16.32 -3.40
C ARG A 83 8.27 16.03 -4.74
N VAL A 84 7.82 16.70 -5.78
CA VAL A 84 8.54 16.72 -7.06
C VAL A 84 9.80 17.58 -6.87
N LYS A 85 10.92 17.14 -7.43
CA LYS A 85 12.19 17.90 -7.43
C LYS A 85 12.08 19.06 -8.40
#